data_AF-A0A3D2L6W2-F1
#
_entry.id   AF-A0A3D2L6W2-F1
#
_cell.length_a   1.000
_cell.length_b   1.000
_cell.length_c   1.000
_cell.angle_alpha   90.00
_cell.angle_beta   90.00
_cell.angle_gamma   90.00
#
_symmetry.space_group_name_H-M   'P 1'
#
loop_
_entity.id
_entity.type
_entity.pdbx_description
1 polymer ?
#
loop_
_entity_poly.entity_id
_entity_poly.type
_entity_poly.pdbx_seq_one_letter_code
_entity_poly.pdbx_strand_id
1 'polypeptide(L)' 'RRGIHNEGSELLAERLEGKIEVDFSTSRRLFTLICALHAGQTRAAG' A
#
# COMPACT_ATOMS: atom_id res chain seq x y z
N ARG A 1 -4.43 -1.55 -14.96
CA ARG A 1 -4.59 -1.78 -13.49
C ARG A 1 -3.35 -2.35 -12.81
N ARG A 2 -2.57 -3.28 -13.39
CA ARG A 2 -1.36 -3.83 -12.72
C ARG A 2 -0.20 -2.83 -12.55
N GLY A 3 -0.03 -1.86 -13.46
CA GLY A 3 1.03 -0.84 -13.37
C GLY A 3 0.99 0.00 -12.09
N ILE A 4 -0.16 0.63 -11.82
CA ILE A 4 -0.39 1.45 -10.60
C ILE A 4 -0.19 0.72 -9.27
N HIS A 5 -0.45 -0.60 -9.22
CA HIS A 5 -0.19 -1.37 -8.00
C HIS A 5 1.30 -1.66 -7.81
N ASN A 6 2.09 -1.78 -8.87
CA ASN A 6 3.53 -1.99 -8.76
C ASN A 6 4.22 -0.71 -8.29
N GLU A 7 3.96 0.42 -8.94
CA GLU A 7 4.49 1.73 -8.56
C GLU A 7 4.11 2.10 -7.13
N GLY A 8 2.85 1.88 -6.73
CA GLY A 8 2.42 2.12 -5.36
C GLY A 8 3.10 1.23 -4.32
N SER A 9 3.46 0.00 -4.69
CA SER A 9 4.17 -0.93 -3.80
C SER A 9 5.67 -0.61 -3.73
N GLU A 10 6.29 -0.16 -4.83
CA GLU A 10 7.67 0.32 -4.85
C GLU A 10 7.81 1.56 -3.97
N LEU A 11 6.94 2.56 -4.17
CA LEU A 11 6.91 3.76 -3.35
C LEU A 11 6.67 3.44 -1.86
N LEU A 12 5.79 2.49 -1.55
CA LEU A 12 5.57 2.08 -0.17
C LEU A 12 6.83 1.45 0.44
N ALA A 13 7.56 0.62 -0.30
CA ALA A 13 8.81 0.02 0.17
C ALA A 13 9.88 1.09 0.43
N GLU A 14 10.06 2.04 -0.49
CA GLU A 14 10.98 3.19 -0.32
C GLU A 14 10.65 4.01 0.94
N ARG A 15 9.37 4.23 1.25
CA ARG A 15 8.97 5.00 2.45
C ARG A 15 9.17 4.24 3.76
N LEU A 16 9.28 2.92 3.69
CA LEU A 16 9.54 2.04 4.83
C LEU A 16 11.02 1.78 5.06
N GLU A 17 11.86 2.08 4.07
CA GLU A 17 13.32 1.99 4.18
C GLU A 17 13.82 2.76 5.43
N GLY A 18 14.70 2.13 6.20
CA GLY A 18 15.21 2.67 7.46
C GLY A 18 14.24 2.61 8.64
N LYS A 19 12.99 2.14 8.46
CA LYS A 19 12.03 1.88 9.54
C LYS A 19 11.79 0.39 9.74
N ILE A 20 11.45 -0.31 8.65
CA ILE A 20 11.22 -1.76 8.63
C ILE A 20 11.66 -2.34 7.29
N GLU A 21 12.28 -3.51 7.33
CA GLU A 21 12.61 -4.24 6.11
C GLU A 21 11.38 -5.00 5.59
N VAL A 22 11.04 -4.78 4.33
CA VAL A 22 9.91 -5.45 3.66
C VAL A 22 10.31 -5.87 2.26
N ASP A 23 9.95 -7.10 1.89
CA ASP A 23 10.06 -7.56 0.51
C ASP A 23 8.93 -6.99 -0.36
N PHE A 24 9.10 -7.02 -1.68
CA PHE A 24 8.13 -6.45 -2.62
C PHE A 24 6.74 -7.11 -2.55
N SER A 25 6.67 -8.41 -2.25
CA SER A 25 5.40 -9.13 -2.10
C SER A 25 4.65 -8.66 -0.85
N THR A 26 5.38 -8.42 0.24
CA THR A 26 4.85 -7.85 1.48
C THR A 26 4.38 -6.41 1.27
N SER A 27 5.19 -5.56 0.62
CA SER A 27 4.80 -4.19 0.28
C SER A 27 3.51 -4.14 -0.55
N ARG A 28 3.36 -5.03 -1.53
CA ARG A 28 2.13 -5.12 -2.33
C ARG A 28 0.89 -5.46 -1.52
N ARG A 29 1.01 -6.36 -0.55
CA ARG A 29 -0.09 -6.74 0.35
C ARG A 29 -0.47 -5.54 1.24
N LEU A 30 0.51 -4.85 1.80
CA LEU A 30 0.30 -3.64 2.60
C LEU A 30 -0.38 -2.53 1.79
N PHE A 31 0.12 -2.24 0.58
CA PHE A 31 -0.47 -1.24 -0.31
C PHE A 31 -1.93 -1.56 -0.61
N THR A 32 -2.25 -2.84 -0.88
CA THR A 32 -3.63 -3.28 -1.12
C THR A 32 -4.52 -3.05 0.10
N LEU A 33 -4.04 -3.34 1.31
CA LEU A 33 -4.77 -3.09 2.55
C LEU A 33 -4.99 -1.59 2.79
N ILE A 34 -3.97 -0.77 2.56
CA ILE A 34 -4.08 0.70 2.66
C ILE A 34 -5.14 1.22 1.71
N CYS A 35 -5.14 0.79 0.44
CA CYS A 35 -6.17 1.17 -0.53
C CYS A 35 -7.58 0.74 -0.08
N ALA A 36 -7.73 -0.50 0.42
CA ALA A 36 -9.01 -1.03 0.88
C ALA A 36 -9.55 -0.24 2.09
N LEU A 37 -8.68 0.08 3.05
CA LEU A 37 -9.04 0.86 4.24
C LEU A 37 -9.37 2.31 3.87
N HIS A 38 -8.58 2.96 3.01
CA HIS A 38 -8.87 4.31 2.55
C HIS A 38 -10.21 4.38 1.79
N ALA A 39 -10.50 3.41 0.94
CA ALA A 39 -11.79 3.32 0.25
C ALA A 39 -12.97 3.01 1.20
N GLY A 40 -12.71 2.34 2.33
CA GLY A 40 -13.69 2.08 3.39
C GLY A 40 -13.92 3.27 4.32
N GLN A 41 -12.87 4.06 4.61
CA GLN A 41 -12.93 5.28 5.42
C GLN A 41 -13.86 6.32 4.81
N THR A 42 -13.92 6.42 3.47
CA THR A 42 -14.87 7.28 2.76
C THR A 42 -16.35 6.86 2.96
N ARG A 43 -16.62 5.64 3.42
CA ARG A 43 -18.00 5.13 3.62
C ARG A 43 -18.48 5.18 5.08
N ALA A 44 -17.63 5.56 6.02
CA ALA A 44 -17.99 5.62 7.45
C ALA A 44 -18.46 7.01 7.91
N ALA A 45 -18.51 7.99 7.01
CA ALA A 45 -19.21 9.26 7.23
C ALA A 45 -20.63 9.14 6.68
N GLY A 46 -21.49 8.43 7.41
CA GLY A 46 -22.91 8.23 7.10
C GLY A 46 -23.67 7.90 8.36
#